data_AF-A0A3B8X9S7-F1
#
_entry.id   AF-A0A3B8X9S7-F1
#
_cell.length_a   1.000
_cell.length_b   1.000
_cell.length_c   1.000
_cell.angle_alpha   90.00
_cell.angle_beta   90.00
_cell.angle_gamma   90.00
#
_symmetry.space_group_name_H-M   'P 1'
#
loop_
_entity.id
_entity.type
_entity.pdbx_description
1 polymer ?
#
loop_
_entity_poly.entity_id
_entity_poly.type
_entity_poly.pdbx_seq_one_letter_code
_entity_poly.pdbx_strand_id
1 'polypeptide(L)'
;MITAALLLTIGLPLWQDMQATSVNANTQRTEVIYFASREDALTKGFRESENYLDLNGTWDFKYFEDHHDMEALEGYPQWDKIKVPGNWEVQGWGTAIYTNIPYDFCPVNPQPPVLPESV
;
A
#
# COMPACT_ATOMS: atom_id res chain seq x y z
N MET A 1 -16.55 15.18 -26.72
CA MET A 1 -15.16 14.72 -26.59
C MET A 1 -14.37 15.82 -25.92
N ILE A 2 -14.07 15.68 -24.63
CA ILE A 2 -13.18 16.61 -23.92
C ILE A 2 -11.87 15.85 -23.72
N THR A 3 -10.89 16.22 -24.53
CA THR A 3 -9.49 15.84 -24.38
C THR A 3 -8.95 16.50 -23.12
N ALA A 4 -8.72 15.70 -22.07
CA ALA A 4 -7.89 16.12 -20.95
C ALA A 4 -6.43 16.17 -21.45
N ALA A 5 -5.91 17.38 -21.61
CA ALA A 5 -4.49 17.60 -21.86
C ALA A 5 -3.72 17.23 -20.58
N LEU A 6 -3.01 16.11 -20.63
CA LEU A 6 -2.03 15.73 -19.62
C LEU A 6 -0.83 16.69 -19.77
N LEU A 7 -0.84 17.78 -19.01
CA LEU A 7 0.38 18.55 -18.77
C LEU A 7 1.31 17.64 -17.96
N LEU A 8 2.28 17.03 -18.63
CA LEU A 8 3.49 16.50 -17.98
C LEU A 8 4.26 17.70 -17.42
N THR A 9 3.88 18.14 -16.22
CA THR A 9 4.84 18.74 -15.32
C THR A 9 5.83 17.65 -14.94
N ILE A 10 7.14 17.94 -15.04
CA ILE A 10 8.19 17.07 -14.50
C ILE A 10 8.01 17.11 -12.98
N GLY A 11 7.11 16.28 -12.48
CA GLY A 11 6.62 16.28 -11.11
C GLY A 11 7.38 15.26 -10.26
N LEU A 12 7.45 15.53 -8.96
CA LEU A 12 7.99 14.60 -7.97
C LEU A 12 7.28 13.23 -8.08
N PRO A 13 7.96 12.11 -7.77
CA PRO A 13 7.30 10.82 -7.59
C PRO A 13 6.12 10.93 -6.62
N LEU A 14 5.06 10.14 -6.83
CA LEU A 14 3.82 10.25 -6.05
C LEU A 14 4.04 10.12 -4.53
N TRP A 15 5.00 9.31 -4.09
CA TRP A 15 5.33 9.13 -2.67
C TRP A 15 6.09 10.32 -2.05
N GLN A 16 6.64 11.23 -2.88
CA GLN A 16 7.31 12.45 -2.44
C GLN A 16 6.41 13.70 -2.56
N ASP A 17 5.30 13.63 -3.31
CA ASP A 17 4.38 14.75 -3.48
C ASP A 17 3.38 14.84 -2.30
N MET A 18 3.59 15.82 -1.43
CA MET A 18 2.71 16.10 -0.29
C MET A 18 1.26 16.45 -0.68
N GLN A 19 1.02 16.90 -1.92
CA GLN A 19 -0.33 17.20 -2.41
C GLN A 19 -1.04 15.94 -2.92
N ALA A 20 -0.31 14.86 -3.20
CA ALA A 20 -0.83 13.61 -3.74
C ALA A 20 -1.10 12.60 -2.62
N THR A 21 -2.24 12.74 -1.93
CA THR A 21 -2.64 11.80 -0.87
C THR A 21 -3.38 10.56 -1.38
N SER A 22 -4.00 10.65 -2.58
CA SER A 22 -4.65 9.52 -3.23
C SER A 22 -4.75 9.76 -4.74
N VAL A 23 -4.66 8.68 -5.52
CA VAL A 23 -4.86 8.71 -6.98
C VAL A 23 -5.85 7.60 -7.32
N ASN A 24 -6.93 7.95 -8.03
CA ASN A 24 -7.99 7.03 -8.46
C ASN A 24 -8.68 6.23 -7.33
N ALA A 25 -8.55 6.66 -6.08
CA ALA A 25 -9.28 6.07 -4.97
C ALA A 25 -10.76 6.46 -5.05
N ASN A 26 -11.65 5.53 -4.70
CA ASN A 26 -13.06 5.85 -4.51
C ASN A 26 -13.23 6.87 -3.38
N THR A 27 -14.26 7.72 -3.46
CA THR A 27 -14.58 8.67 -2.40
C THR A 27 -14.93 7.93 -1.11
N GLN A 28 -14.52 8.51 0.02
CA GLN A 28 -14.81 7.94 1.33
C GLN A 28 -16.32 7.83 1.53
N ARG A 29 -16.76 6.63 1.92
CA ARG A 29 -18.17 6.29 2.13
C ARG A 29 -18.28 5.30 3.27
N THR A 30 -19.46 5.23 3.87
CA THR A 30 -19.80 4.15 4.79
C THR A 30 -19.61 2.81 4.09
N GLU A 31 -18.99 1.85 4.78
CA GLU A 31 -18.88 0.49 4.29
C GLU A 31 -20.28 -0.13 4.14
N VAL A 32 -20.54 -0.72 2.97
CA VAL A 32 -21.83 -1.36 2.67
C VAL A 32 -21.53 -2.73 2.06
N ILE A 33 -22.10 -3.77 2.66
CA ILE A 33 -22.13 -5.12 2.09
C ILE A 33 -23.56 -5.41 1.64
N TYR A 34 -23.69 -5.94 0.44
CA TYR A 34 -24.98 -6.34 -0.12
C TYR A 34 -25.27 -7.78 0.24
N PHE A 35 -26.52 -8.10 0.56
CA PHE A 35 -26.99 -9.47 0.77
C PHE A 35 -28.04 -9.80 -0.28
N ALA A 36 -28.21 -11.09 -0.59
CA ALA A 36 -29.19 -11.55 -1.58
C ALA A 36 -30.65 -11.31 -1.13
N SER A 37 -30.91 -11.23 0.18
CA SER A 37 -32.23 -10.98 0.74
C SER A 37 -32.20 -10.12 2.00
N ARG A 38 -33.35 -9.54 2.36
CA ARG A 38 -33.53 -8.81 3.62
C ARG A 38 -33.29 -9.70 4.84
N GLU A 39 -33.73 -10.95 4.80
CA GLU A 39 -33.56 -11.87 5.92
C GLU A 39 -32.08 -12.18 6.17
N ASP A 40 -31.33 -12.43 5.10
CA ASP A 40 -29.88 -12.60 5.17
C ASP A 40 -29.20 -11.36 5.76
N ALA A 41 -29.60 -10.16 5.33
CA ALA A 41 -29.04 -8.92 5.86
C ALA A 41 -29.30 -8.69 7.36
N LEU A 42 -30.34 -9.32 7.92
CA LEU A 42 -30.69 -9.21 9.35
C LEU A 42 -30.07 -10.31 10.21
N THR A 43 -29.73 -11.46 9.61
CA THR A 43 -29.37 -12.69 10.33
C THR A 43 -27.91 -13.11 10.15
N LYS A 44 -27.30 -12.81 9.00
CA LYS A 44 -25.92 -13.21 8.67
C LYS A 44 -24.90 -12.12 9.02
N GLY A 45 -23.69 -12.55 9.37
CA GLY A 45 -22.54 -11.66 9.44
C GLY A 45 -22.10 -11.19 8.05
N PHE A 46 -21.40 -10.06 7.99
CA PHE A 46 -20.95 -9.44 6.73
C PHE A 46 -20.09 -10.38 5.87
N ARG A 47 -19.30 -11.27 6.50
CA ARG A 47 -18.46 -12.26 5.82
C ARG A 47 -19.22 -13.43 5.20
N GLU A 48 -20.45 -13.63 5.64
CA GLU A 48 -21.31 -14.71 5.17
C GLU A 48 -22.16 -14.27 3.97
N SER A 49 -22.02 -13.01 3.53
CA SER A 49 -22.62 -12.55 2.29
C SER A 49 -21.97 -13.21 1.08
N GLU A 50 -22.78 -13.62 0.10
CA GLU A 50 -22.31 -14.07 -1.21
C GLU A 50 -21.56 -12.99 -2.00
N ASN A 51 -21.72 -11.71 -1.62
CA ASN A 51 -21.01 -10.58 -2.22
C ASN A 51 -19.72 -10.22 -1.46
N TYR A 52 -19.28 -11.08 -0.53
CA TYR A 52 -18.03 -10.93 0.21
C TYR A 52 -17.02 -11.98 -0.25
N LEU A 53 -15.80 -11.53 -0.54
CA LEU A 53 -14.66 -12.40 -0.84
C LEU A 53 -13.51 -12.05 0.11
N ASP A 54 -13.10 -13.01 0.93
CA ASP A 54 -11.91 -12.84 1.76
C ASP A 54 -10.66 -13.08 0.89
N LEU A 55 -9.78 -12.08 0.84
CA LEU A 55 -8.49 -12.14 0.15
C LEU A 55 -7.32 -12.36 1.11
N ASN A 56 -7.59 -12.54 2.41
CA ASN A 56 -6.57 -12.92 3.39
C ASN A 56 -6.02 -14.31 3.05
N GLY A 57 -4.72 -14.50 3.25
CA GLY A 57 -4.08 -15.75 2.92
C GLY A 57 -2.59 -15.62 2.64
N THR A 58 -2.08 -16.52 1.82
CA THR A 58 -0.68 -16.50 1.36
C THR A 58 -0.58 -15.83 0.01
N TRP A 59 0.29 -14.82 -0.07
CA TRP A 59 0.53 -14.02 -1.26
C TRP A 59 1.96 -14.22 -1.76
N ASP A 60 2.15 -14.11 -3.07
CA ASP A 60 3.48 -13.93 -3.65
C ASP A 60 4.03 -12.56 -3.24
N PHE A 61 5.27 -12.55 -2.75
CA PHE A 61 5.88 -11.37 -2.18
C PHE A 61 7.36 -11.31 -2.52
N LYS A 62 7.86 -10.09 -2.72
CA LYS A 62 9.28 -9.84 -2.90
C LYS A 62 9.66 -8.58 -2.14
N TYR A 63 10.69 -8.72 -1.31
CA TYR A 63 11.29 -7.60 -0.59
C TYR A 63 12.53 -7.11 -1.34
N PHE A 64 12.68 -5.80 -1.42
CA PHE A 64 13.86 -5.10 -1.92
C PHE A 64 14.29 -4.10 -0.85
N GLU A 65 15.61 -3.94 -0.66
CA GLU A 65 16.15 -2.94 0.28
C GLU A 65 15.92 -1.52 -0.25
N ASP A 66 15.95 -1.35 -1.57
CA ASP A 66 15.66 -0.09 -2.24
C ASP A 66 14.75 -0.27 -3.47
N HIS A 67 13.93 0.74 -3.78
CA HIS A 67 13.08 0.74 -4.96
C HIS A 67 13.85 0.70 -6.29
N HIS A 68 15.07 1.25 -6.36
CA HIS A 68 15.92 1.18 -7.55
C HIS A 68 16.25 -0.27 -7.92
N ASP A 69 16.38 -1.18 -6.93
CA ASP A 69 16.60 -2.60 -7.20
C ASP A 69 15.37 -3.27 -7.84
N MET A 70 14.18 -2.81 -7.47
CA MET A 70 12.93 -3.25 -8.10
C MET A 70 12.83 -2.72 -9.53
N GLU A 71 13.19 -1.46 -9.77
CA GLU A 71 13.15 -0.84 -11.11
C GLU A 71 14.18 -1.44 -12.07
N ALA A 72 15.35 -1.83 -11.55
CA ALA A 72 16.41 -2.47 -12.31
C ALA A 72 16.16 -3.96 -12.61
N LEU A 73 15.10 -4.55 -12.06
CA LEU A 73 14.81 -5.97 -12.22
C LEU A 73 14.44 -6.31 -13.67
N GLU A 74 15.28 -7.12 -14.32
CA GLU A 74 14.97 -7.70 -15.63
C GLU A 74 14.18 -9.01 -15.49
N GLY A 75 12.94 -9.02 -15.99
CA GLY A 75 12.10 -10.22 -16.02
C GLY A 75 11.31 -10.45 -14.72
N TYR A 76 10.96 -11.72 -14.46
CA TYR A 76 10.17 -12.07 -13.28
C TYR A 76 11.09 -12.42 -12.09
N PRO A 77 10.87 -11.84 -10.90
CA PRO A 77 11.66 -12.20 -9.75
C PRO A 77 11.31 -13.63 -9.32
N GLN A 78 12.26 -14.27 -8.63
CA GLN A 78 11.91 -15.40 -7.78
C GLN A 78 11.09 -14.88 -6.60
N TRP A 79 9.84 -15.33 -6.52
CA TRP A 79 8.87 -14.96 -5.51
C TRP A 79 9.05 -15.74 -4.21
N ASP A 80 8.94 -15.03 -3.10
CA ASP A 80 8.74 -15.60 -1.77
C ASP A 80 7.23 -15.61 -1.44
N LYS A 81 6.87 -16.13 -0.26
CA LYS A 81 5.48 -16.20 0.20
C LYS A 81 5.31 -15.44 1.51
N ILE A 82 4.31 -14.56 1.60
CA ILE A 82 3.96 -13.81 2.82
C ILE A 82 2.52 -14.13 3.28
N LYS A 83 2.24 -14.01 4.57
CA LYS A 83 0.87 -14.05 5.11
C LYS A 83 0.29 -12.63 5.18
N VAL A 84 -0.92 -12.47 4.66
CA VAL A 84 -1.69 -11.22 4.66
C VAL A 84 -3.00 -11.43 5.42
N PRO A 85 -3.35 -10.58 6.41
CA PRO A 85 -2.60 -9.41 6.87
C PRO A 85 -1.40 -9.79 7.77
N GLY A 86 -0.33 -8.99 7.71
CA GLY A 86 0.83 -9.14 8.58
C GLY A 86 1.92 -8.11 8.24
N ASN A 87 2.75 -7.74 9.22
CA ASN A 87 3.94 -6.91 8.97
C ASN A 87 5.08 -7.79 8.43
N TRP A 88 5.83 -7.32 7.44
CA TRP A 88 6.89 -8.12 6.81
C TRP A 88 8.08 -8.35 7.76
N GLU A 89 8.36 -7.45 8.69
CA GLU A 89 9.47 -7.56 9.65
C GLU A 89 9.28 -8.74 10.60
N VAL A 90 8.03 -8.97 11.00
CA VAL A 90 7.66 -10.10 11.88
C VAL A 90 7.74 -11.44 11.14
N GLN A 91 7.76 -11.40 9.81
CA GLN A 91 7.82 -12.59 8.95
C GLN A 91 9.20 -12.83 8.35
N GLY A 92 10.20 -11.99 8.68
CA GLY A 92 11.62 -12.24 8.37
C GLY A 92 12.24 -11.32 7.30
N TRP A 93 11.55 -10.25 6.88
CA TRP A 93 12.08 -9.29 5.90
C TRP A 93 12.36 -7.92 6.52
N GLY A 94 13.48 -7.29 6.19
CA GLY A 94 13.86 -5.99 6.74
C GLY A 94 14.12 -6.01 8.25
N THR A 95 14.08 -4.83 8.88
CA THR A 95 14.36 -4.66 10.31
C THR A 95 13.24 -3.86 10.98
N ALA A 96 12.67 -4.41 12.05
CA ALA A 96 11.72 -3.65 12.88
C ALA A 96 12.48 -2.60 13.71
N ILE A 97 12.20 -1.32 13.45
CA ILE A 97 12.85 -0.19 14.12
C ILE A 97 11.90 0.42 15.15
N TYR A 98 12.42 0.69 16.35
CA TYR A 98 11.73 1.46 17.38
C TYR A 98 12.52 2.74 17.68
N THR A 99 11.91 3.89 17.42
CA THR A 99 12.39 5.20 17.88
C THR A 99 11.31 5.89 18.70
N ASN A 100 11.70 6.76 19.63
CA ASN A 100 10.75 7.51 20.45
C ASN A 100 10.48 8.91 19.86
N ILE A 101 11.52 9.74 19.77
CA ILE A 101 11.42 11.15 19.33
C ILE A 101 11.99 11.36 17.92
N PRO A 102 13.22 10.92 17.59
CA PRO A 102 13.76 11.15 16.26
C PRO A 102 13.08 10.27 15.21
N TYR A 103 13.01 10.78 13.97
CA TYR A 103 12.78 9.95 12.81
C TYR A 103 13.94 8.97 12.64
N ASP A 104 13.62 7.72 12.33
CA ASP A 104 14.59 6.65 12.05
C ASP A 104 15.49 6.99 10.86
N PHE A 105 14.90 7.62 9.84
CA PHE A 105 15.57 7.97 8.59
C PHE A 105 16.45 9.22 8.69
N CYS A 106 16.18 10.12 9.64
CA CYS A 106 16.96 11.35 9.86
C CYS A 106 16.85 11.80 11.33
N PRO A 107 17.78 11.35 12.20
CA PRO A 107 17.68 11.63 13.63
C PRO A 107 17.92 13.09 14.03
N VAL A 108 18.55 13.89 13.15
CA VAL A 108 18.93 15.28 13.44
C VAL A 108 18.49 16.18 12.30
N ASN A 109 17.69 17.21 12.63
CA ASN A 109 17.26 18.28 11.72
C ASN A 109 16.63 17.80 10.38
N PRO A 110 15.54 17.00 10.43
CA PRO A 110 14.85 16.56 9.21
C PRO A 110 14.39 17.76 8.37
N GLN A 111 14.46 17.64 7.04
CA GLN A 111 14.03 18.68 6.09
C GLN A 111 12.88 18.16 5.22
N PRO A 112 11.62 18.19 5.69
CA PRO A 112 10.48 17.76 4.87
C PRO A 112 10.35 18.57 3.57
N PRO A 113 9.92 17.96 2.45
CA PRO A 113 9.47 16.58 2.28
C PRO A 113 10.59 15.58 1.89
N VAL A 114 11.86 15.92 2.12
CA VAL A 114 12.99 15.11 1.66
C VAL A 114 13.08 13.80 2.46
N LEU A 115 12.98 12.68 1.74
CA LEU A 115 13.29 11.35 2.24
C LEU A 115 14.74 11.00 1.89
N PRO A 116 15.43 10.13 2.67
CA PRO A 116 16.71 9.62 2.23
C PRO A 116 16.49 8.71 1.04
N GLU A 117 17.10 9.07 -0.08
CA GLU A 117 17.34 8.17 -1.19
C GLU A 117 18.60 7.37 -0.86
N SER A 118 18.63 6.08 -1.21
CA SER A 118 19.89 5.34 -1.21
C SER A 118 20.90 6.02 -2.15
N VAL A 119 22.18 5.87 -1.82
CA VAL A 119 23.30 6.31 -2.67
C VAL A 119 23.66 5.18 -3.63
#